data_AF-A0AAW1B4C0-F1
#
_entry.id   AF-A0AAW1B4C0-F1
#
_cell.length_a   1.000
_cell.length_b   1.000
_cell.length_c   1.000
_cell.angle_alpha   90.00
_cell.angle_beta   90.00
_cell.angle_gamma   90.00
#
_symmetry.space_group_name_H-M   'P 1'
#
loop_
_entity.id
_entity.type
_entity.pdbx_description
1 polymer ?
#
loop_
_entity_poly.entity_id
_entity_poly.type
_entity_poly.pdbx_seq_one_letter_code
_entity_poly.pdbx_strand_id
1 'polypeptide(L)'
;MAFLYSGDALSLSQVNCTQRFEMRALGKDSRPLPALYSYLRSATDTLTHATNFLNMVFQTNDIRESSVKEDVEWYHALVRSVIEGDSQVYRAILTFDAHPLSSKPQMILQATKRNSEILLQDLSAFSENLRNLTWENEWYNFFRFQRTPPLYKRILSNDLKTLETPKWSQGDSYVMDQGYIKWSSPFLECEDGKFLPTWMVTLSSSFYGLKPDLNPEFK
;
A
#
# COMPACT_ATOMS: atom_id res chain seq x y z
N MET A 1 21.26 -14.25 14.41
CA MET A 1 21.46 -13.08 15.29
C MET A 1 22.69 -12.23 14.93
N ALA A 2 23.74 -12.78 14.31
CA ALA A 2 24.95 -12.01 13.97
C ALA A 2 24.71 -10.86 12.96
N PHE A 3 23.88 -11.06 11.91
CA PHE A 3 23.62 -10.03 10.88
C PHE A 3 23.06 -8.72 11.43
N LEU A 4 22.24 -8.77 12.50
CA LEU A 4 21.70 -7.58 13.17
C LEU A 4 22.79 -6.63 13.67
N TYR A 5 23.95 -7.18 14.04
CA TYR A 5 25.07 -6.44 14.63
C TYR A 5 26.25 -6.30 13.67
N SER A 6 26.45 -7.26 12.76
CA SER A 6 27.59 -7.28 11.83
C SER A 6 27.29 -6.68 10.47
N GLY A 7 26.01 -6.63 10.04
CA GLY A 7 25.64 -6.26 8.67
C GLY A 7 26.22 -7.17 7.58
N ASP A 8 26.74 -8.35 7.95
CA ASP A 8 27.45 -9.23 7.02
C ASP A 8 26.49 -9.98 6.09
N ALA A 9 26.32 -9.45 4.89
CA ALA A 9 25.50 -10.02 3.82
C ALA A 9 25.93 -11.44 3.42
N LEU A 10 27.23 -11.77 3.50
CA LEU A 10 27.73 -13.09 3.13
C LEU A 10 27.26 -14.13 4.15
N SER A 11 27.39 -13.84 5.44
CA SER A 11 26.84 -14.70 6.50
C SER A 11 25.33 -14.87 6.37
N LEU A 12 24.59 -13.82 5.98
CA LEU A 12 23.14 -13.92 5.79
C LEU A 12 22.77 -14.84 4.62
N SER A 13 23.50 -14.78 3.50
CA SER A 13 23.27 -15.63 2.33
C SER A 13 23.46 -17.14 2.60
N GLN A 14 24.25 -17.49 3.62
CA GLN A 14 24.47 -18.89 4.00
C GLN A 14 23.31 -19.49 4.81
N VAL A 15 22.45 -18.65 5.39
CA VAL A 15 21.29 -19.09 6.19
C VAL A 15 20.12 -19.42 5.27
N ASN A 16 19.49 -20.57 5.48
CA ASN A 16 18.24 -20.91 4.83
C ASN A 16 17.05 -20.35 5.62
N CYS A 17 16.02 -19.90 4.91
CA CYS A 17 14.79 -19.39 5.49
C CYS A 17 13.57 -20.07 4.86
N THR A 18 12.48 -20.13 5.62
CA THR A 18 11.17 -20.58 5.13
C THR A 18 10.13 -19.45 5.17
N GLN A 19 10.41 -18.40 5.95
CA GLN A 19 9.55 -17.24 6.14
C GLN A 19 10.40 -16.01 6.43
N ARG A 20 9.80 -14.83 6.27
CA ARG A 20 10.40 -13.55 6.64
C ARG A 20 10.75 -13.52 8.14
N PHE A 21 11.78 -12.75 8.49
CA PHE A 21 12.18 -12.55 9.88
C PHE A 21 11.88 -11.10 10.29
N GLU A 22 10.91 -10.92 11.18
CA GLU A 22 10.56 -9.61 11.73
C GLU A 22 11.33 -9.31 13.01
N MET A 23 11.86 -8.10 13.10
CA MET A 23 12.37 -7.58 14.35
C MET A 23 11.19 -7.23 15.25
N ARG A 24 11.03 -7.94 16.38
CA ARG A 24 10.03 -7.57 17.39
C ARG A 24 10.42 -6.21 17.98
N ALA A 25 9.77 -5.13 17.55
CA ALA A 25 9.97 -3.81 18.11
C ALA A 25 9.58 -3.82 19.60
N LEU A 26 10.44 -3.27 20.46
CA LEU A 26 10.04 -2.86 21.81
C LEU A 26 9.07 -1.67 21.67
N GLY A 27 7.78 -1.91 21.84
CA GLY A 27 6.78 -0.85 22.07
C GLY A 27 5.70 -0.71 20.99
N LYS A 28 4.47 -0.46 21.46
CA LYS A 28 3.24 -0.32 20.65
C LYS A 28 3.16 0.97 19.82
N ASP A 29 4.10 1.91 19.99
CA ASP A 29 4.14 3.21 19.30
C ASP A 29 5.36 3.30 18.38
N SER A 30 5.36 2.49 17.31
CA SER A 30 6.48 2.34 16.37
C SER A 30 6.53 3.48 15.35
N ARG A 31 6.75 4.71 15.82
CA ARG A 31 7.13 5.81 14.93
C ARG A 31 8.57 5.53 14.43
N PRO A 32 8.84 5.59 13.12
CA PRO A 32 10.18 5.33 12.61
C PRO A 32 11.18 6.32 13.21
N LEU A 33 12.41 5.86 13.43
CA LEU A 33 13.53 6.73 13.79
C LEU A 33 13.63 7.89 12.77
N PRO A 34 13.91 9.14 13.18
CA PRO A 34 13.94 10.28 12.27
C PRO A 34 14.82 10.09 11.03
N ALA A 35 15.96 9.40 11.18
CA ALA A 35 16.88 9.08 10.08
C ALA A 35 16.28 8.07 9.08
N LEU A 36 15.50 7.09 9.56
CA LEU A 36 14.79 6.16 8.69
C LEU A 36 13.66 6.86 7.94
N TYR A 37 12.95 7.75 8.63
CA TYR A 37 11.90 8.57 8.02
C TYR A 37 12.44 9.48 6.92
N SER A 38 13.58 10.15 7.14
CA SER A 38 14.20 10.98 6.10
C SER A 38 14.71 10.14 4.93
N TYR A 39 15.27 8.96 5.19
CA TYR A 39 15.72 8.04 4.15
C TYR A 39 14.57 7.58 3.26
N LEU A 40 13.43 7.21 3.84
CA LEU A 40 12.25 6.68 3.13
C LEU A 40 11.20 7.75 2.77
N ARG A 41 11.57 9.03 2.83
CA ARG A 41 10.64 10.12 2.54
C ARG A 41 10.10 10.03 1.12
N SER A 42 10.96 9.77 0.14
CA SER A 42 10.55 9.63 -1.27
C SER A 42 9.52 8.49 -1.46
N ALA A 43 9.74 7.35 -0.81
CA ALA A 43 8.80 6.22 -0.87
C ALA A 43 7.46 6.56 -0.19
N THR A 44 7.52 7.29 0.94
CA THR A 44 6.35 7.79 1.68
C THR A 44 5.55 8.80 0.84
N ASP A 45 6.22 9.72 0.15
CA ASP A 45 5.62 10.69 -0.76
C ASP A 45 4.95 9.97 -1.94
N THR A 46 5.65 9.01 -2.56
CA THR A 46 5.14 8.20 -3.67
C THR A 46 3.88 7.44 -3.29
N LEU A 47 3.87 6.78 -2.12
CA LEU A 47 2.69 6.08 -1.61
C LEU A 47 1.52 7.05 -1.34
N THR A 48 1.81 8.23 -0.80
CA THR A 48 0.79 9.27 -0.55
C THR A 48 0.17 9.75 -1.86
N HIS A 49 0.99 9.99 -2.89
CA HIS A 49 0.50 10.41 -4.20
C HIS A 49 -0.32 9.33 -4.90
N ALA A 50 0.14 8.07 -4.88
CA ALA A 50 -0.62 6.95 -5.43
C ALA A 50 -1.98 6.77 -4.71
N THR A 51 -1.98 6.87 -3.38
CA THR A 51 -3.21 6.82 -2.57
C THR A 51 -4.17 7.94 -2.94
N ASN A 52 -3.67 9.17 -3.04
CA ASN A 52 -4.49 10.32 -3.38
C ASN A 52 -5.00 10.27 -4.83
N PHE A 53 -4.22 9.72 -5.76
CA PHE A 53 -4.68 9.43 -7.11
C PHE A 53 -5.84 8.44 -7.09
N LEU A 54 -5.76 7.35 -6.34
CA LEU A 54 -6.85 6.38 -6.19
C LEU A 54 -8.08 7.01 -5.53
N ASN A 55 -7.91 7.81 -4.47
CA ASN A 55 -9.00 8.60 -3.89
C ASN A 55 -9.70 9.46 -4.95
N MET A 56 -8.94 10.13 -5.82
CA MET A 56 -9.50 10.91 -6.91
C MET A 56 -10.21 10.06 -7.96
N VAL A 57 -9.77 8.84 -8.25
CA VAL A 57 -10.46 7.95 -9.21
C VAL A 57 -11.79 7.45 -8.62
N PHE A 58 -11.79 7.05 -7.34
CA PHE A 58 -12.93 6.37 -6.71
C PHE A 58 -13.95 7.32 -6.05
N GLN A 59 -13.60 8.57 -5.78
CA GLN A 59 -14.55 9.55 -5.22
C GLN A 59 -15.38 10.26 -6.30
N THR A 60 -15.03 10.10 -7.56
CA THR A 60 -15.46 11.01 -8.65
C THR A 60 -16.30 10.29 -9.69
N ASN A 61 -16.09 8.99 -9.85
CA ASN A 61 -16.91 8.14 -10.70
C ASN A 61 -18.06 7.52 -9.89
N ASP A 62 -19.29 7.93 -10.18
CA ASP A 62 -20.52 7.23 -9.75
C ASP A 62 -20.65 5.81 -10.36
N ILE A 63 -19.83 5.46 -11.35
CA ILE A 63 -20.15 4.40 -12.32
C ILE A 63 -19.20 3.17 -12.24
N ARG A 64 -18.25 3.09 -11.29
CA ARG A 64 -17.09 2.18 -11.46
C ARG A 64 -16.79 1.14 -10.38
N GLU A 65 -17.68 0.90 -9.41
CA GLU A 65 -17.54 -0.30 -8.55
C GLU A 65 -17.55 -1.60 -9.37
N SER A 66 -18.25 -1.64 -10.51
CA SER A 66 -18.24 -2.79 -11.43
C SER A 66 -17.01 -2.86 -12.34
N SER A 67 -16.19 -1.80 -12.47
CA SER A 67 -15.10 -1.72 -13.46
C SER A 67 -13.71 -2.03 -12.91
N VAL A 68 -13.55 -2.34 -11.60
CA VAL A 68 -12.22 -2.65 -11.04
C VAL A 68 -11.51 -3.76 -11.83
N LYS A 69 -12.25 -4.78 -12.27
CA LYS A 69 -11.73 -5.85 -13.12
C LYS A 69 -11.46 -5.41 -14.56
N GLU A 70 -12.23 -4.47 -15.08
CA GLU A 70 -12.11 -3.94 -16.44
C GLU A 70 -10.92 -2.98 -16.58
N ASP A 71 -10.51 -2.33 -15.49
CA ASP A 71 -9.40 -1.37 -15.44
C ASP A 71 -8.09 -1.99 -14.92
N VAL A 72 -7.98 -3.32 -14.90
CA VAL A 72 -6.85 -4.03 -14.30
C VAL A 72 -5.50 -3.61 -14.89
N GLU A 73 -5.45 -3.29 -16.20
CA GLU A 73 -4.19 -2.85 -16.83
C GLU A 73 -3.72 -1.48 -16.29
N TRP A 74 -4.65 -0.57 -16.00
CA TRP A 74 -4.33 0.73 -15.39
C TRP A 74 -3.81 0.59 -13.97
N TYR A 75 -4.39 -0.34 -13.19
CA TYR A 75 -3.91 -0.62 -11.85
C TYR A 75 -2.54 -1.32 -11.85
N HIS A 76 -2.29 -2.22 -12.80
CA HIS A 76 -0.95 -2.76 -13.02
C HIS A 76 0.07 -1.67 -13.37
N ALA A 77 -0.30 -0.72 -14.24
CA ALA A 77 0.55 0.41 -14.58
C ALA A 77 0.84 1.29 -13.35
N LEU A 78 -0.16 1.53 -12.48
CA LEU A 78 0.02 2.26 -11.24
C LEU A 78 1.02 1.55 -10.30
N VAL A 79 0.80 0.27 -9.99
CA VAL A 79 1.70 -0.49 -9.10
C VAL A 79 3.12 -0.57 -9.67
N ARG A 80 3.25 -0.73 -10.99
CA ARG A 80 4.54 -0.66 -11.68
C ARG A 80 5.22 0.70 -11.48
N SER A 81 4.49 1.79 -11.71
CA SER A 81 5.00 3.16 -11.62
C SER A 81 5.49 3.51 -10.21
N VAL A 82 4.89 2.94 -9.17
CA VAL A 82 5.35 3.12 -7.78
C VAL A 82 6.76 2.54 -7.57
N ILE A 83 7.07 1.40 -8.21
CA ILE A 83 8.42 0.81 -8.16
C ILE A 83 9.40 1.56 -9.07
N GLU A 84 8.96 1.96 -10.26
CA GLU A 84 9.82 2.69 -11.21
C GLU A 84 10.13 4.11 -10.73
N GLY A 85 9.20 4.74 -10.00
CA GLY A 85 9.30 6.09 -9.49
C GLY A 85 10.24 6.23 -8.29
N ASP A 86 10.51 5.14 -7.56
CA ASP A 86 11.37 5.19 -6.37
C ASP A 86 12.31 3.98 -6.26
N SER A 87 13.61 4.26 -6.30
CA SER A 87 14.67 3.24 -6.22
C SER A 87 14.67 2.41 -4.94
N GLN A 88 14.07 2.90 -3.86
CA GLN A 88 13.99 2.24 -2.56
C GLN A 88 12.82 1.24 -2.48
N VAL A 89 11.86 1.32 -3.40
CA VAL A 89 10.71 0.43 -3.40
C VAL A 89 11.08 -0.89 -4.08
N TYR A 90 11.17 -1.94 -3.27
CA TYR A 90 11.43 -3.30 -3.76
C TYR A 90 10.17 -3.99 -4.31
N ARG A 91 9.04 -3.77 -3.63
CA ARG A 91 7.76 -4.41 -3.90
C ARG A 91 6.63 -3.42 -3.63
N ALA A 92 5.63 -3.42 -4.50
CA ALA A 92 4.40 -2.65 -4.35
C ALA A 92 3.20 -3.60 -4.49
N ILE A 93 2.20 -3.41 -3.64
CA ILE A 93 0.98 -4.22 -3.61
C ILE A 93 -0.22 -3.27 -3.59
N LEU A 94 -1.21 -3.56 -4.42
CA LEU A 94 -2.51 -2.89 -4.43
C LEU A 94 -3.60 -3.93 -4.23
N THR A 95 -4.48 -3.67 -3.27
CA THR A 95 -5.60 -4.54 -2.92
C THR A 95 -6.89 -3.76 -3.04
N PHE A 96 -7.89 -4.38 -3.65
CA PHE A 96 -9.27 -3.89 -3.70
C PHE A 96 -10.19 -4.86 -3.01
N ASP A 97 -11.14 -4.35 -2.23
CA ASP A 97 -12.21 -5.13 -1.63
C ASP A 97 -13.51 -5.02 -2.42
N ALA A 98 -14.19 -6.15 -2.59
CA ALA A 98 -15.50 -6.19 -3.27
C ALA A 98 -16.57 -5.40 -2.49
N HIS A 99 -16.41 -5.35 -1.17
CA HIS A 99 -17.31 -4.65 -0.27
C HIS A 99 -16.57 -4.38 1.04
N PRO A 100 -16.85 -3.28 1.77
CA PRO A 100 -16.23 -3.02 3.07
C PRO A 100 -16.41 -4.17 4.08
N LEU A 101 -17.49 -4.95 3.93
CA LEU A 101 -17.78 -6.13 4.77
C LEU A 101 -17.37 -7.47 4.12
N SER A 102 -16.83 -7.47 2.91
CA SER A 102 -16.34 -8.70 2.25
C SER A 102 -15.14 -9.27 2.98
N SER A 103 -15.17 -10.55 3.32
CA SER A 103 -13.98 -11.21 3.88
C SER A 103 -12.87 -11.40 2.83
N LYS A 104 -13.20 -11.35 1.54
CA LYS A 104 -12.26 -11.63 0.45
C LYS A 104 -12.00 -10.36 -0.37
N PRO A 105 -10.73 -9.98 -0.58
CA PRO A 105 -10.40 -8.93 -1.54
C PRO A 105 -10.83 -9.37 -2.93
N GLN A 106 -11.38 -8.44 -3.70
CA GLN A 106 -11.77 -8.65 -5.09
C GLN A 106 -10.56 -8.78 -6.01
N MET A 107 -9.50 -8.04 -5.71
CA MET A 107 -8.29 -7.98 -6.52
C MET A 107 -7.05 -7.74 -5.66
N ILE A 108 -5.95 -8.43 -5.98
CA ILE A 108 -4.63 -8.20 -5.38
C ILE A 108 -3.61 -8.17 -6.52
N LEU A 109 -3.01 -7.00 -6.75
CA LEU A 109 -1.93 -6.83 -7.72
C LEU A 109 -0.60 -6.62 -7.00
N GLN A 110 0.46 -7.24 -7.50
CA GLN A 110 1.81 -7.09 -6.98
C GLN A 110 2.77 -6.74 -8.11
N ALA A 111 3.66 -5.79 -7.86
CA ALA A 111 4.88 -5.62 -8.61
C ALA A 111 6.06 -5.93 -7.70
N THR A 112 7.08 -6.63 -8.22
CA THR A 112 8.34 -6.89 -7.50
C THR A 112 9.52 -6.64 -8.43
N LYS A 113 10.54 -5.94 -7.93
CA LYS A 113 11.78 -5.69 -8.66
C LYS A 113 12.70 -6.91 -8.57
N ARG A 114 13.06 -7.51 -9.72
CA ARG A 114 13.94 -8.69 -9.78
C ARG A 114 14.94 -8.53 -10.92
N ASN A 115 16.24 -8.62 -10.62
CA ASN A 115 17.32 -8.64 -11.64
C ASN A 115 17.22 -7.55 -12.73
N SER A 116 16.84 -6.32 -12.35
CA SER A 116 16.61 -5.17 -13.25
C SER A 116 15.31 -5.20 -14.06
N GLU A 117 14.45 -6.19 -13.83
CA GLU A 117 13.10 -6.26 -14.37
C GLU A 117 12.06 -6.02 -13.28
N ILE A 118 10.83 -5.70 -13.69
CA ILE A 118 9.68 -5.59 -12.79
C ILE A 118 8.68 -6.67 -13.18
N LEU A 119 8.50 -7.62 -12.26
CA LEU A 119 7.54 -8.70 -12.39
C LEU A 119 6.18 -8.23 -11.89
N LEU A 120 5.18 -8.26 -12.76
CA LEU A 120 3.78 -7.97 -12.43
C LEU A 120 3.03 -9.28 -12.21
N GLN A 121 2.25 -9.35 -11.13
CA GLN A 121 1.49 -10.53 -10.75
C GLN A 121 0.08 -10.15 -10.32
N ASP A 122 -0.90 -10.93 -10.77
CA ASP A 122 -2.24 -10.95 -10.21
C ASP A 122 -2.33 -12.10 -9.20
N LEU A 123 -2.50 -11.74 -7.94
CA LEU A 123 -2.56 -12.64 -6.81
C LEU A 123 -3.99 -12.89 -6.31
N SER A 124 -4.99 -12.38 -7.01
CA SER A 124 -6.40 -12.46 -6.62
C SER A 124 -6.90 -13.90 -6.45
N ALA A 125 -6.42 -14.83 -7.28
CA ALA A 125 -6.75 -16.25 -7.18
C ALA A 125 -6.20 -16.92 -5.90
N PHE A 126 -5.15 -16.36 -5.31
CA PHE A 126 -4.48 -16.89 -4.11
C PHE A 126 -4.86 -16.14 -2.83
N SER A 127 -5.88 -15.29 -2.88
CA SER A 127 -6.24 -14.39 -1.77
C SER A 127 -6.52 -15.12 -0.44
N GLU A 128 -6.99 -16.37 -0.50
CA GLU A 128 -7.27 -17.19 0.68
C GLU A 128 -5.99 -17.66 1.39
N ASN A 129 -4.96 -17.99 0.62
CA ASN A 129 -3.64 -18.36 1.14
C ASN A 129 -2.85 -17.11 1.56
N LEU A 130 -3.04 -16.01 0.84
CA LEU A 130 -2.44 -14.73 1.13
C LEU A 130 -3.04 -14.07 2.36
N ARG A 131 -4.22 -14.45 2.85
CA ARG A 131 -4.77 -13.95 4.13
C ARG A 131 -3.87 -14.26 5.33
N ASN A 132 -3.13 -15.37 5.27
CA ASN A 132 -2.12 -15.73 6.26
C ASN A 132 -0.79 -14.98 6.05
N LEU A 133 -0.57 -14.43 4.85
CA LEU A 133 0.63 -13.70 4.42
C LEU A 133 0.41 -12.17 4.33
N THR A 134 -0.83 -11.68 4.38
CA THR A 134 -1.15 -10.28 4.67
C THR A 134 -0.93 -10.13 6.15
N TRP A 135 0.35 -10.03 6.47
CA TRP A 135 0.99 -10.08 7.78
C TRP A 135 0.53 -9.01 8.76
N GLU A 136 -0.39 -8.18 8.31
CA GLU A 136 -0.85 -7.01 8.99
C GLU A 136 -2.40 -6.98 9.05
N ASN A 137 -3.01 -8.16 9.17
CA ASN A 137 -4.46 -8.37 9.28
C ASN A 137 -5.09 -7.46 10.37
N GLU A 138 -4.37 -7.14 11.44
CA GLU A 138 -4.87 -6.27 12.52
C GLU A 138 -5.11 -4.81 12.09
N TRP A 139 -4.25 -4.17 11.27
CA TRP A 139 -4.54 -2.77 10.86
C TRP A 139 -5.52 -2.71 9.72
N TYR A 140 -5.45 -3.65 8.78
CA TYR A 140 -6.42 -3.74 7.71
C TYR A 140 -7.81 -3.88 8.33
N ASN A 141 -7.98 -4.76 9.32
CA ASN A 141 -9.22 -4.84 10.11
C ASN A 141 -9.49 -3.58 10.96
N PHE A 142 -8.47 -2.88 11.49
CA PHE A 142 -8.66 -1.62 12.24
C PHE A 142 -9.26 -0.50 11.39
N PHE A 143 -8.71 -0.23 10.20
CA PHE A 143 -9.24 0.82 9.32
C PHE A 143 -10.56 0.43 8.65
N ARG A 144 -10.75 -0.87 8.46
CA ARG A 144 -11.99 -1.45 7.95
C ARG A 144 -13.14 -1.40 8.96
N PHE A 145 -12.88 -1.60 10.26
CA PHE A 145 -13.94 -1.82 11.26
C PHE A 145 -13.95 -0.89 12.47
N GLN A 146 -12.88 -0.12 12.75
CA GLN A 146 -12.75 0.54 14.05
C GLN A 146 -12.52 2.05 13.99
N ARG A 147 -11.79 2.59 13.01
CA ARG A 147 -11.61 4.05 12.82
C ARG A 147 -11.17 4.35 11.39
N THR A 148 -11.97 5.07 10.62
CA THR A 148 -11.46 5.81 9.46
C THR A 148 -10.41 6.78 10.01
N PRO A 149 -9.17 6.79 9.47
CA PRO A 149 -8.21 7.83 9.84
C PRO A 149 -8.81 9.19 9.48
N PRO A 150 -8.38 10.29 10.12
CA PRO A 150 -8.87 11.63 9.78
C PRO A 150 -8.59 11.92 8.31
N LEU A 151 -9.63 11.80 7.49
CA LEU A 151 -9.58 12.18 6.10
C LEU A 151 -9.77 13.69 6.02
N TYR A 152 -8.86 14.37 5.34
CA TYR A 152 -8.98 15.81 5.15
C TYR A 152 -9.79 16.09 3.91
N LYS A 153 -10.95 16.71 4.10
CA LYS A 153 -11.74 17.26 3.01
C LYS A 153 -10.99 18.46 2.45
N ARG A 154 -10.42 18.31 1.26
CA ARG A 154 -9.73 19.38 0.54
C ARG A 154 -10.61 19.83 -0.62
N ILE A 155 -10.93 21.12 -0.63
CA ILE A 155 -11.50 21.75 -1.82
C ILE A 155 -10.39 21.85 -2.85
N LEU A 156 -10.44 21.04 -3.90
CA LEU A 156 -9.51 21.13 -5.02
C LEU A 156 -9.88 22.37 -5.82
N SER A 157 -9.27 23.49 -5.42
CA SER A 157 -9.61 24.81 -5.94
C SER A 157 -9.18 25.02 -7.39
N ASN A 158 -8.44 24.07 -7.99
CA ASN A 158 -7.90 24.16 -9.34
C ASN A 158 -8.36 22.99 -10.23
N ASP A 159 -8.67 23.37 -11.48
CA ASP A 159 -8.70 22.61 -12.74
C ASP A 159 -9.74 21.51 -12.93
N LEU A 160 -10.39 21.00 -11.88
CA LEU A 160 -11.40 19.93 -12.04
C LEU A 160 -12.83 20.45 -12.24
N LYS A 161 -13.08 21.75 -12.03
CA LYS A 161 -14.39 22.37 -12.28
C LYS A 161 -14.80 22.34 -13.75
N THR A 162 -13.84 22.21 -14.65
CA THR A 162 -14.08 22.11 -16.11
C THR A 162 -14.45 20.71 -16.56
N LEU A 163 -14.30 19.71 -15.69
CA LEU A 163 -14.68 18.34 -15.98
C LEU A 163 -16.15 18.17 -15.60
N GLU A 164 -16.98 17.80 -16.58
CA GLU A 164 -18.43 17.64 -16.43
C GLU A 164 -18.81 16.40 -15.58
N THR A 165 -18.33 16.31 -14.35
CA THR A 165 -18.78 15.30 -13.39
C THR A 165 -19.60 15.97 -12.28
N PRO A 166 -20.82 15.49 -11.98
CA PRO A 166 -21.70 16.11 -10.98
C PRO A 166 -21.04 16.26 -9.61
N LYS A 167 -20.20 15.28 -9.22
CA LYS A 167 -19.49 15.25 -7.94
C LYS A 167 -18.37 16.30 -7.84
N TRP A 168 -17.72 16.67 -8.95
CA TRP A 168 -16.67 17.70 -8.94
C TRP A 168 -17.17 19.13 -8.87
N SER A 169 -18.45 19.38 -9.17
CA SER A 169 -19.06 20.70 -9.00
C SER A 169 -18.98 21.21 -7.55
N GLN A 170 -18.94 20.30 -6.58
CA GLN A 170 -18.77 20.61 -5.15
C GLN A 170 -17.30 20.84 -4.76
N GLY A 171 -16.35 20.45 -5.62
CA GLY A 171 -14.91 20.66 -5.43
C GLY A 171 -14.28 19.84 -4.30
N ASP A 172 -15.04 18.98 -3.65
CA ASP A 172 -14.68 18.33 -2.41
C ASP A 172 -14.08 16.93 -2.64
N SER A 173 -12.81 16.73 -2.28
CA SER A 173 -12.19 15.39 -2.24
C SER A 173 -11.51 15.14 -0.90
N TYR A 174 -11.64 13.91 -0.42
CA TYR A 174 -10.92 13.43 0.75
C TYR A 174 -9.54 12.94 0.33
N VAL A 175 -8.52 13.57 0.90
CA VAL A 175 -7.12 13.23 0.68
C VAL A 175 -6.44 12.79 1.98
N MET A 176 -5.43 11.96 1.82
CA MET A 176 -4.57 11.47 2.89
C MET A 176 -3.28 12.29 2.94
N ASP A 177 -2.77 12.48 4.16
CA ASP A 177 -1.42 12.98 4.41
C ASP A 177 -0.44 11.84 4.74
N GLN A 178 0.84 12.18 4.79
CA GLN A 178 1.92 11.24 5.12
C GLN A 178 1.88 10.76 6.58
N GLY A 179 1.20 11.49 7.46
CA GLY A 179 1.05 11.17 8.87
C GLY A 179 0.20 9.93 9.12
N TYR A 180 -0.59 9.49 8.13
CA TYR A 180 -1.41 8.29 8.21
C TYR A 180 -0.79 7.06 7.56
N ILE A 181 0.39 7.18 6.97
CA ILE A 181 1.12 6.01 6.48
C ILE A 181 1.51 5.17 7.69
N LYS A 182 1.07 3.92 7.68
CA LYS A 182 1.42 2.93 8.69
C LYS A 182 2.74 2.29 8.33
N TRP A 183 3.59 2.12 9.33
CA TRP A 183 4.90 1.50 9.22
C TRP A 183 4.86 0.15 9.92
N SER A 184 5.41 -0.88 9.27
CA SER A 184 5.68 -2.16 9.92
C SER A 184 6.95 -2.10 10.75
N SER A 185 7.14 -3.10 11.61
CA SER A 185 8.47 -3.38 12.15
C SER A 185 9.44 -3.74 11.01
N PRO A 186 10.74 -3.39 11.11
CA PRO A 186 11.74 -3.83 10.15
C PRO A 186 11.84 -5.34 10.06
N PHE A 187 12.05 -5.86 8.85
CA PHE A 187 12.15 -7.30 8.59
C PHE A 187 13.17 -7.64 7.51
N LEU A 188 13.55 -8.92 7.47
CA LEU A 188 14.29 -9.54 6.38
C LEU A 188 13.35 -10.38 5.55
N GLU A 189 13.31 -10.11 4.25
CA GLU A 189 12.50 -10.88 3.30
C GLU A 189 13.18 -12.21 2.98
N CYS A 190 12.38 -13.27 2.90
CA CYS A 190 12.81 -14.61 2.52
C CYS A 190 12.37 -14.90 1.10
N GLU A 191 13.32 -15.06 0.19
CA GLU A 191 13.08 -15.33 -1.23
C GLU A 191 13.89 -16.55 -1.67
N ASP A 192 13.24 -17.50 -2.33
CA ASP A 192 13.86 -18.74 -2.83
C ASP A 192 14.66 -19.50 -1.74
N GLY A 193 14.17 -19.46 -0.50
CA GLY A 193 14.78 -20.12 0.65
C GLY A 193 15.99 -19.39 1.25
N LYS A 194 16.27 -18.16 0.82
CA LYS A 194 17.38 -17.32 1.29
C LYS A 194 16.90 -15.94 1.73
N PHE A 195 17.55 -15.38 2.74
CA PHE A 195 17.26 -14.00 3.14
C PHE A 195 17.90 -13.01 2.17
N LEU A 196 17.14 -11.98 1.77
CA LEU A 196 17.70 -10.86 1.03
C LEU A 196 18.64 -10.05 1.95
N PRO A 197 19.82 -9.60 1.48
CA PRO A 197 20.82 -8.91 2.28
C PRO A 197 20.48 -7.43 2.52
N THR A 198 19.22 -7.13 2.85
CA THR A 198 18.74 -5.77 3.06
C THR A 198 17.55 -5.77 4.03
N TRP A 199 17.54 -4.80 4.93
CA TRP A 199 16.41 -4.55 5.81
C TRP A 199 15.27 -3.86 5.05
N MET A 200 14.06 -4.35 5.26
CA MET A 200 12.85 -3.81 4.65
C MET A 200 11.85 -3.36 5.71
N VAL A 201 10.97 -2.45 5.31
CA VAL A 201 9.77 -2.06 6.06
C VAL A 201 8.59 -2.03 5.08
N THR A 202 7.40 -2.31 5.58
CA THR A 202 6.16 -2.13 4.83
C THR A 202 5.60 -0.76 5.18
N LEU A 203 5.29 0.02 4.14
CA LEU A 203 4.52 1.26 4.24
C LEU A 203 3.12 0.98 3.69
N SER A 204 2.10 1.20 4.51
CA SER A 204 0.71 0.88 4.18
C SER A 204 -0.16 2.12 4.29
N SER A 205 -1.07 2.30 3.33
CA SER A 205 -2.07 3.37 3.32
C SER A 205 -3.39 2.83 2.75
N SER A 206 -4.51 3.40 3.19
CA SER A 206 -5.85 3.09 2.67
C SER A 206 -6.35 4.20 1.74
N PHE A 207 -7.20 3.83 0.78
CA PHE A 207 -7.91 4.76 -0.09
C PHE A 207 -9.43 4.52 0.02
N TYR A 208 -10.19 5.53 -0.40
CA TYR A 208 -11.61 5.63 -0.13
C TYR A 208 -12.35 6.12 -1.37
N GLY A 209 -13.47 5.48 -1.68
CA GLY A 209 -14.50 6.01 -2.57
C GLY A 209 -15.55 6.81 -1.81
N LEU A 210 -16.61 7.22 -2.49
CA LEU A 210 -17.76 7.89 -1.86
C LEU A 210 -19.03 7.06 -1.98
N LYS A 211 -19.77 6.98 -0.87
CA LYS A 211 -21.16 6.53 -0.85
C LYS A 211 -22.07 7.55 -1.58
N PRO A 212 -23.33 7.17 -1.88
CA PRO A 212 -24.31 8.10 -2.44
C PRO A 212 -24.58 9.35 -1.58
N ASP A 213 -24.38 9.24 -0.26
CA ASP A 213 -24.49 10.34 0.71
C ASP A 213 -23.19 11.16 0.85
N LEU A 214 -22.20 10.93 -0.02
CA LEU A 214 -20.89 11.58 -0.06
C LEU A 214 -19.98 11.30 1.16
N ASN A 215 -20.32 10.32 1.99
CA ASN A 215 -19.42 9.86 3.05
C ASN A 215 -18.33 8.93 2.47
N PRO A 216 -17.10 8.97 3.01
CA PRO A 216 -16.02 8.11 2.55
C PRO A 216 -16.31 6.63 2.84
N GLU A 217 -16.00 5.78 1.87
CA GLU A 217 -16.11 4.33 1.97
C GLU A 217 -14.77 3.67 1.63
N PHE A 218 -14.31 2.79 2.52
CA PHE A 218 -13.07 2.03 2.32
C PHE A 218 -13.17 1.15 1.06
N LYS A 219 -12.11 1.14 0.26
CA LYS A 219 -12.00 0.36 -0.98
C LYS A 219 -10.84 -0.62 -0.94
#